data_AF-A0A1Q2LJ64-F1
#
_entry.id   AF-A0A1Q2LJ64-F1
#
_cell.length_a   1.000
_cell.length_b   1.000
_cell.length_c   1.000
_cell.angle_alpha   90.00
_cell.angle_beta   90.00
_cell.angle_gamma   90.00
#
_symmetry.space_group_name_H-M   'P 1'
#
loop_
_entity.id
_entity.type
_entity.pdbx_description
1 polymer ?
#
loop_
_entity_poly.entity_id
_entity_poly.type
_entity_poly.pdbx_seq_one_letter_code
_entity_poly.pdbx_strand_id
1 'polypeptide(L)'
;MLDKQTIEIVKSTIPVLRTHGETITKEFYRILFDEYPQVKTMFDMTKQQNGKQPKALAMAILHAAMNIENLDTIHSQIESIGKTHVRLNVKKEHYPIVGACLIKAIENVLQENATKEILQAWEKAYQEIANYYIQVEEKMYNSQII
;
A
#
# COMPACT_ATOMS: atom_id res chain seq x y z
N MET A 1 -1.35 16.32 -4.09
CA MET A 1 -2.78 16.62 -3.89
C MET A 1 -3.58 16.11 -5.09
N LEU A 2 -4.48 15.17 -4.83
CA LEU A 2 -5.28 14.49 -5.84
C LEU A 2 -6.41 15.40 -6.35
N ASP A 3 -6.78 15.24 -7.62
CA ASP A 3 -7.98 15.87 -8.17
C ASP A 3 -9.27 15.19 -7.62
N LYS A 4 -10.39 15.93 -7.62
CA LYS A 4 -11.66 15.47 -7.06
C LYS A 4 -12.16 14.18 -7.69
N GLN A 5 -12.03 14.05 -9.01
CA GLN A 5 -12.45 12.86 -9.76
C GLN A 5 -11.68 11.63 -9.29
N THR A 6 -10.36 11.74 -9.13
CA THR A 6 -9.52 10.65 -8.58
C THR A 6 -10.00 10.22 -7.19
N ILE A 7 -10.29 11.17 -6.31
CA ILE A 7 -10.78 10.90 -4.94
C ILE A 7 -12.15 10.17 -4.99
N GLU A 8 -13.06 10.62 -5.84
CA GLU A 8 -14.39 10.00 -6.00
C GLU A 8 -14.30 8.57 -6.52
N ILE A 9 -13.42 8.30 -7.49
CA ILE A 9 -13.19 6.95 -8.03
C ILE A 9 -12.60 6.03 -6.96
N VAL A 10 -11.59 6.49 -6.24
CA VAL A 10 -10.99 5.72 -5.14
C VAL A 10 -12.05 5.38 -4.10
N LYS A 11 -12.82 6.37 -3.63
CA LYS A 11 -13.86 6.17 -2.63
C LYS A 11 -14.98 5.23 -3.08
N SER A 12 -15.45 5.37 -4.32
CA SER A 12 -16.52 4.53 -4.87
C SER A 12 -16.09 3.07 -5.08
N THR A 13 -14.79 2.81 -5.26
CA THR A 13 -14.23 1.46 -5.46
C THR A 13 -13.75 0.78 -4.17
N ILE A 14 -13.70 1.49 -3.03
CA ILE A 14 -13.37 0.92 -1.71
C ILE A 14 -14.25 -0.30 -1.36
N PRO A 15 -15.59 -0.30 -1.53
CA PRO A 15 -16.41 -1.46 -1.20
C PRO A 15 -16.02 -2.72 -2.00
N VAL A 16 -15.69 -2.56 -3.28
CA VAL A 16 -15.22 -3.65 -4.15
C VAL A 16 -13.91 -4.21 -3.64
N LEU A 17 -12.95 -3.33 -3.32
CA LEU A 17 -11.67 -3.75 -2.74
C LEU A 17 -11.81 -4.40 -1.36
N ARG A 18 -12.80 -4.01 -0.55
CA ARG A 18 -13.08 -4.69 0.73
C ARG A 18 -13.58 -6.10 0.51
N THR A 19 -14.46 -6.31 -0.47
CA THR A 19 -14.97 -7.64 -0.84
C THR A 19 -13.86 -8.55 -1.38
N HIS A 20 -12.96 -8.01 -2.19
CA HIS A 20 -11.88 -8.78 -2.83
C HIS A 20 -10.53 -8.68 -2.12
N GLY A 21 -10.45 -8.01 -0.98
CA GLY A 21 -9.18 -7.57 -0.38
C GLY A 21 -8.22 -8.71 -0.03
N GLU A 22 -8.74 -9.86 0.41
CA GLU A 22 -7.91 -11.04 0.67
C GLU A 22 -7.34 -11.63 -0.63
N THR A 23 -8.16 -11.72 -1.69
CA THR A 23 -7.71 -12.22 -3.00
C THR A 23 -6.67 -11.28 -3.60
N ILE A 24 -6.92 -9.97 -3.56
CA ILE A 24 -5.98 -8.95 -4.05
C ILE A 24 -4.66 -9.02 -3.31
N THR A 25 -4.67 -9.16 -1.98
CA THR A 25 -3.42 -9.21 -1.22
C THR A 25 -2.67 -10.52 -1.38
N LYS A 26 -3.35 -11.65 -1.58
CA LYS A 26 -2.69 -12.91 -1.97
C LYS A 26 -2.00 -12.77 -3.33
N GLU A 27 -2.70 -12.22 -4.31
CA GLU A 27 -2.16 -12.00 -5.65
C GLU A 27 -1.00 -11.00 -5.65
N PHE A 28 -1.13 -9.90 -4.90
CA PHE A 28 -0.06 -8.94 -4.66
C PHE A 28 1.21 -9.62 -4.14
N TYR A 29 1.12 -10.46 -3.10
CA TYR A 29 2.29 -11.12 -2.54
C TYR A 29 2.88 -12.17 -3.47
N ARG A 30 2.04 -12.85 -4.26
CA ARG A 30 2.50 -13.76 -5.31
C ARG A 30 3.35 -12.99 -6.33
N ILE A 31 2.83 -11.87 -6.86
CA ILE A 31 3.54 -11.01 -7.82
C ILE A 31 4.82 -10.45 -7.21
N LEU A 32 4.74 -9.90 -6.00
CA LEU A 32 5.87 -9.26 -5.33
C LEU A 32 7.05 -10.21 -5.15
N PHE A 33 6.81 -11.43 -4.68
CA PHE A 33 7.90 -12.38 -4.43
C PHE A 33 8.39 -13.11 -5.68
N ASP A 34 7.60 -13.11 -6.74
CA ASP A 34 7.99 -13.67 -8.05
C ASP A 34 8.84 -12.66 -8.84
N GLU A 35 8.38 -11.42 -8.95
CA GLU A 35 9.07 -10.36 -9.71
C GLU A 35 10.23 -9.71 -8.92
N TYR A 36 10.11 -9.64 -7.59
CA TYR A 36 11.07 -8.97 -6.71
C TYR A 36 11.52 -9.88 -5.55
N PRO A 37 12.12 -11.05 -5.82
CA PRO A 37 12.52 -12.01 -4.79
C PRO A 37 13.48 -11.41 -3.74
N GLN A 38 14.23 -10.35 -4.10
CA GLN A 38 15.13 -9.63 -3.19
C GLN A 38 14.41 -8.99 -2.00
N VAL A 39 13.13 -8.61 -2.12
CA VAL A 39 12.41 -7.99 -1.00
C VAL A 39 11.89 -9.01 0.00
N LYS A 40 11.90 -10.31 -0.34
CA LYS A 40 11.34 -11.39 0.48
C LYS A 40 11.99 -11.47 1.87
N THR A 41 13.27 -11.15 1.99
CA THR A 41 14.02 -11.14 3.26
C THR A 41 13.55 -10.03 4.21
N MET A 42 12.83 -9.03 3.72
CA MET A 42 12.26 -7.95 4.52
C MET A 42 10.91 -8.32 5.15
N PHE A 43 10.31 -9.45 4.77
CA PHE A 43 9.01 -9.90 5.26
C PHE A 43 9.13 -11.06 6.26
N ASP A 44 8.23 -11.06 7.24
CA ASP A 44 8.04 -12.20 8.15
C ASP A 44 7.26 -13.31 7.42
N MET A 45 8.00 -14.31 6.92
CA MET A 45 7.42 -15.41 6.15
C MET A 45 6.47 -16.29 6.97
N THR A 46 6.59 -16.30 8.30
CA THR A 46 5.66 -17.02 9.18
C THR A 46 4.29 -16.32 9.22
N LYS A 47 4.29 -14.98 9.32
CA LYS A 47 3.08 -14.16 9.21
C LYS A 47 2.49 -14.15 7.80
N GLN A 48 3.34 -14.33 6.79
CA GLN A 48 2.89 -14.48 5.42
C GLN A 48 2.10 -15.77 5.23
N GLN A 49 2.64 -16.91 5.71
CA GLN A 49 1.99 -18.21 5.58
C GLN A 49 0.67 -18.32 6.35
N ASN A 50 0.54 -17.63 7.49
CA ASN A 50 -0.68 -17.64 8.29
C ASN A 50 -1.70 -16.53 7.93
N GLY A 51 -1.47 -15.78 6.85
CA GLY A 51 -2.42 -14.80 6.31
C GLY A 51 -2.54 -13.48 7.09
N LYS A 52 -1.84 -13.32 8.22
CA LYS A 52 -1.88 -12.07 9.01
C LYS A 52 -1.30 -10.88 8.26
N GLN A 53 -0.23 -11.12 7.48
CA GLN A 53 0.45 -10.06 6.72
C GLN A 53 -0.39 -9.56 5.51
N PRO A 54 -0.97 -10.41 4.65
CA PRO A 54 -1.96 -10.02 3.62
C PRO A 54 -3.07 -9.14 4.18
N LYS A 55 -3.69 -9.57 5.29
CA LYS A 55 -4.77 -8.82 5.93
C LYS A 55 -4.32 -7.45 6.44
N ALA A 56 -3.13 -7.35 7.03
CA ALA A 56 -2.59 -6.09 7.54
C ALA A 56 -2.37 -5.07 6.41
N LEU A 57 -1.80 -5.51 5.27
CA LEU A 57 -1.57 -4.64 4.12
C LEU A 57 -2.89 -4.13 3.51
N ALA A 58 -3.87 -5.01 3.31
CA ALA A 58 -5.19 -4.62 2.82
C ALA A 58 -5.81 -3.53 3.71
N MET A 59 -5.77 -3.73 5.03
CA MET A 59 -6.36 -2.79 5.98
C MET A 59 -5.62 -1.45 6.00
N ALA A 60 -4.29 -1.44 5.89
CA ALA A 60 -3.51 -0.21 5.84
C ALA A 60 -3.83 0.63 4.60
N ILE A 61 -3.85 0.00 3.41
CA ILE A 61 -4.19 0.69 2.15
C ILE A 61 -5.63 1.20 2.18
N LEU A 62 -6.59 0.37 2.60
CA LEU A 62 -8.00 0.78 2.70
C LEU A 62 -8.19 1.93 3.70
N HIS A 63 -7.52 1.88 4.85
CA HIS A 63 -7.62 2.93 5.86
C HIS A 63 -7.04 4.25 5.37
N ALA A 64 -5.90 4.21 4.66
CA ALA A 64 -5.30 5.38 4.04
C ALA A 64 -6.18 5.92 2.89
N ALA A 65 -6.72 5.05 2.04
CA ALA A 65 -7.64 5.45 0.96
C ALA A 65 -8.93 6.10 1.49
N MET A 66 -9.48 5.62 2.61
CA MET A 66 -10.63 6.25 3.27
C MET A 66 -10.31 7.66 3.81
N ASN A 67 -9.06 7.94 4.13
CA ASN A 67 -8.60 9.22 4.68
C ASN A 67 -7.73 10.01 3.68
N ILE A 68 -7.79 9.69 2.38
CA ILE A 68 -6.86 10.22 1.37
C ILE A 68 -6.90 11.75 1.23
N GLU A 69 -8.01 12.39 1.61
CA GLU A 69 -8.15 13.85 1.62
C GLU A 69 -7.45 14.52 2.81
N ASN A 70 -7.18 13.78 3.88
CA ASN A 70 -6.53 14.28 5.08
C ASN A 70 -5.80 13.14 5.80
N LEU A 71 -4.62 12.75 5.30
CA LEU A 71 -3.81 11.68 5.89
C LEU A 71 -3.28 12.03 7.29
N ASP A 72 -3.26 13.31 7.67
CA ASP A 72 -2.84 13.73 9.02
C ASP A 72 -3.77 13.19 10.11
N THR A 73 -5.04 12.89 9.80
CA THR A 73 -5.97 12.27 10.77
C THR A 73 -5.52 10.87 11.21
N ILE A 74 -4.73 10.19 10.38
CA ILE A 74 -4.20 8.85 10.63
C ILE A 74 -2.68 8.86 10.85
N HIS A 75 -2.10 10.04 11.11
CA HIS A 75 -0.66 10.21 11.28
C HIS A 75 -0.08 9.26 12.34
N SER A 76 -0.71 9.16 13.51
CA SER A 76 -0.22 8.32 14.62
C SER A 76 -0.13 6.83 14.25
N GLN A 77 -1.07 6.34 13.44
CA GLN A 77 -1.11 4.97 12.94
C GLN A 77 -0.01 4.76 11.89
N ILE A 78 0.15 5.71 10.96
CA ILE A 78 1.23 5.70 9.97
C ILE A 78 2.59 5.73 10.67
N GLU A 79 2.77 6.55 11.70
CA GLU A 79 3.99 6.62 12.49
C GLU A 79 4.34 5.27 13.15
N SER A 80 3.34 4.58 13.69
CA SER A 80 3.51 3.24 14.27
C SER A 80 3.99 2.21 13.23
N ILE A 81 3.44 2.26 12.01
CA ILE A 81 3.87 1.40 10.90
C ILE A 81 5.28 1.81 10.42
N GLY A 82 5.53 3.11 10.30
CA GLY A 82 6.83 3.69 9.90
C GLY A 82 7.98 3.22 10.81
N LYS A 83 7.75 3.12 12.13
CA LYS A 83 8.74 2.54 13.07
C LYS A 83 9.12 1.10 12.70
N THR A 84 8.18 0.31 12.20
CA THR A 84 8.46 -1.05 11.70
C THR A 84 9.18 -1.01 10.37
N HIS A 85 8.79 -0.14 9.44
CA HIS A 85 9.46 0.05 8.16
C HIS A 85 10.93 0.44 8.33
N VAL A 86 11.21 1.40 9.20
CA VAL A 86 12.58 1.84 9.50
C VAL A 86 13.41 0.70 10.12
N ARG A 87 12.85 -0.05 11.07
CA ARG A 87 13.52 -1.23 11.67
C ARG A 87 13.83 -2.31 10.62
N LEU A 88 12.98 -2.47 9.62
CA LEU A 88 13.18 -3.40 8.50
C LEU A 88 14.00 -2.79 7.35
N ASN A 89 14.56 -1.60 7.55
CA ASN A 89 15.36 -0.88 6.57
C ASN A 89 14.63 -0.61 5.24
N VAL A 90 13.31 -0.40 5.29
CA VAL A 90 12.51 0.00 4.13
C VAL A 90 12.94 1.40 3.68
N LYS A 91 13.22 1.53 2.40
CA LYS A 91 13.65 2.76 1.72
C LYS A 91 12.64 3.22 0.69
N LYS A 92 12.71 4.50 0.30
CA LYS A 92 11.85 5.10 -0.72
C LYS A 92 11.82 4.31 -2.03
N GLU A 93 12.92 3.66 -2.42
CA GLU A 93 13.05 2.85 -3.64
C GLU A 93 12.19 1.59 -3.62
N HIS A 94 11.73 1.14 -2.45
CA HIS A 94 10.83 -0.02 -2.33
C HIS A 94 9.36 0.34 -2.61
N TYR A 95 8.97 1.60 -2.47
CA TYR A 95 7.57 2.01 -2.68
C TYR A 95 7.10 1.84 -4.14
N PRO A 96 7.88 2.25 -5.17
CA PRO A 96 7.49 1.98 -6.55
C PRO A 96 7.25 0.49 -6.86
N ILE A 97 8.03 -0.40 -6.23
CA ILE A 97 7.88 -1.86 -6.37
C ILE A 97 6.52 -2.31 -5.83
N VAL A 98 6.19 -1.89 -4.60
CA VAL A 98 4.92 -2.23 -3.95
C VAL A 98 3.74 -1.65 -4.73
N GLY A 99 3.84 -0.41 -5.20
CA GLY A 99 2.81 0.23 -6.03
C GLY A 99 2.52 -0.56 -7.29
N ALA A 100 3.56 -0.89 -8.07
CA ALA A 100 3.41 -1.66 -9.30
C ALA A 100 2.76 -3.03 -9.06
N CYS A 101 3.20 -3.76 -8.03
CA CYS A 101 2.62 -5.06 -7.68
C CYS A 101 1.16 -4.94 -7.24
N LEU A 102 0.80 -3.88 -6.52
CA LEU A 102 -0.57 -3.63 -6.06
C LEU A 102 -1.51 -3.35 -7.22
N ILE A 103 -1.12 -2.47 -8.14
CA ILE A 103 -1.95 -2.13 -9.31
C ILE A 103 -2.15 -3.36 -10.20
N LYS A 104 -1.08 -4.14 -10.45
CA LYS A 104 -1.19 -5.44 -11.15
C LYS A 104 -2.14 -6.42 -10.46
N ALA A 105 -2.09 -6.50 -9.12
CA ALA A 105 -2.98 -7.38 -8.37
C ALA A 105 -4.45 -6.95 -8.45
N ILE A 106 -4.73 -5.64 -8.42
CA ILE A 106 -6.08 -5.09 -8.61
C ILE A 106 -6.57 -5.41 -10.02
N GLU A 107 -5.75 -5.20 -11.04
CA GLU A 107 -6.05 -5.52 -12.44
C GLU A 107 -6.36 -7.02 -12.62
N ASN A 108 -5.51 -7.90 -12.10
CA ASN A 108 -5.69 -9.36 -12.23
C ASN A 108 -6.97 -9.88 -11.55
N VAL A 109 -7.35 -9.29 -10.41
CA VAL A 109 -8.51 -9.76 -9.63
C VAL A 109 -9.82 -9.17 -10.14
N LEU A 110 -9.83 -7.91 -10.53
CA LEU A 110 -11.06 -7.25 -11.01
C LEU A 110 -11.28 -7.40 -12.51
N GLN A 111 -10.22 -7.69 -13.29
CA GLN A 111 -10.26 -7.95 -14.73
C GLN A 111 -10.98 -6.82 -15.48
N GLU A 112 -12.06 -7.14 -16.21
CA GLU A 112 -12.90 -6.18 -16.93
C GLU A 112 -13.49 -5.07 -16.04
N ASN A 113 -13.59 -5.29 -14.72
CA ASN A 113 -14.04 -4.30 -13.75
C ASN A 113 -12.92 -3.34 -13.30
N ALA A 114 -11.64 -3.64 -13.58
CA ALA A 114 -10.52 -2.74 -13.38
C ALA A 114 -10.33 -1.85 -14.63
N THR A 115 -11.25 -0.92 -14.84
CA THR A 115 -11.12 0.02 -15.95
C THR A 115 -9.84 0.84 -15.82
N LYS A 116 -9.31 1.34 -16.95
CA LYS A 116 -8.11 2.18 -16.99
C LYS A 116 -8.21 3.37 -16.03
N GLU A 117 -9.39 3.97 -15.93
CA GLU A 117 -9.65 5.11 -15.05
C GLU A 117 -9.51 4.73 -13.56
N ILE A 118 -10.03 3.56 -13.18
CA ILE A 118 -9.88 3.01 -11.82
C ILE A 118 -8.41 2.75 -11.51
N LEU A 119 -7.69 2.06 -12.41
CA LEU A 119 -6.27 1.75 -12.20
C LEU A 119 -5.42 3.02 -12.05
N GLN A 120 -5.65 4.03 -12.89
CA GLN A 120 -4.96 5.32 -12.80
C GLN A 120 -5.30 6.07 -11.51
N ALA A 121 -6.55 6.02 -11.06
CA ALA A 121 -6.95 6.65 -9.80
C ALA A 121 -6.24 5.98 -8.60
N TRP A 122 -6.16 4.65 -8.60
CA TRP A 122 -5.46 3.90 -7.56
C TRP A 122 -3.95 4.09 -7.59
N GLU A 123 -3.34 4.22 -8.77
CA GLU A 123 -1.92 4.54 -8.91
C GLU A 123 -1.59 5.90 -8.29
N LYS A 124 -2.38 6.94 -8.63
CA LYS A 124 -2.23 8.27 -8.03
C LYS A 124 -2.45 8.25 -6.52
N ALA A 125 -3.48 7.55 -6.04
CA ALA A 125 -3.77 7.44 -4.61
C ALA A 125 -2.64 6.73 -3.86
N TYR A 126 -2.13 5.63 -4.41
CA TYR A 126 -0.97 4.94 -3.85
C TYR A 126 0.23 5.88 -3.75
N GLN A 127 0.52 6.66 -4.79
CA GLN A 127 1.65 7.59 -4.79
C GLN A 127 1.52 8.65 -3.69
N GLU A 128 0.32 9.22 -3.49
CA GLU A 128 0.08 10.20 -2.42
C GLU A 128 0.28 9.58 -1.02
N ILE A 129 -0.23 8.36 -0.80
CA ILE A 129 -0.03 7.62 0.45
C ILE A 129 1.45 7.31 0.66
N ALA A 130 2.13 6.79 -0.37
CA ALA A 130 3.55 6.46 -0.33
C ALA A 130 4.40 7.69 0.02
N ASN A 131 4.14 8.83 -0.61
CA ASN A 131 4.84 10.08 -0.32
C ASN A 131 4.69 10.49 1.16
N TYR A 132 3.50 10.33 1.73
CA TYR A 132 3.26 10.64 3.13
C TYR A 132 4.06 9.71 4.06
N TYR A 133 4.03 8.39 3.81
CA TYR A 133 4.83 7.42 4.56
C TYR A 133 6.33 7.72 4.48
N ILE A 134 6.84 8.00 3.26
CA ILE A 134 8.25 8.36 3.04
C ILE A 134 8.64 9.58 3.87
N GLN A 135 7.83 10.64 3.88
CA GLN A 135 8.12 11.83 4.68
C GLN A 135 8.15 11.55 6.19
N VAL A 136 7.26 10.69 6.68
CA VAL A 136 7.23 10.26 8.09
C VAL A 136 8.49 9.44 8.42
N GLU A 137 8.87 8.52 7.55
CA GLU A 137 10.03 7.64 7.73
C GLU A 137 11.37 8.37 7.61
N GLU A 138 11.49 9.33 6.69
CA GLU A 138 12.69 10.17 6.56
C GLU A 138 12.99 10.93 7.86
N LYS A 139 11.97 11.47 8.52
CA LYS A 139 12.12 12.12 9.83
C LYS A 139 12.63 11.15 10.90
N MET A 140 12.14 9.91 10.89
CA MET A 140 12.58 8.86 11.81
C MET A 140 14.02 8.44 11.55
N TYR A 141 14.41 8.22 10.29
CA TYR A 141 15.80 7.92 9.92
C TYR A 141 16.75 9.02 10.37
N ASN A 142 16.37 10.29 10.19
CA ASN A 142 17.18 11.44 10.62
C ASN A 142 17.27 11.56 12.15
N SER A 143 16.24 11.12 12.86
CA SER A 143 16.17 11.15 14.34
C SER A 143 16.83 9.93 15.00
N GLN A 144 17.13 8.88 14.23
CA GLN A 144 17.92 7.72 14.67
C GLN A 144 19.43 7.94 14.59
N ILE A 145 19.87 9.12 14.16
CA ILE A 145 21.25 9.56 14.35
C ILE A 145 21.45 9.82 15.85
N ILE A 146 21.83 8.77 16.58
CA ILE A 146 22.45 8.80 17.91
C ILE A 146 23.81 8.13 17.79
#